data_AF-A0A9E2X654-F1
#
_entry.id   AF-A0A9E2X654-F1
#
_cell.length_a   1.000
_cell.length_b   1.000
_cell.length_c   1.000
_cell.angle_alpha   90.00
_cell.angle_beta   90.00
_cell.angle_gamma   90.00
#
_symmetry.space_group_name_H-M   'P 1'
#
loop_
_entity.id
_entity.type
_entity.pdbx_description
1 polymer ?
#
loop_
_entity_poly.entity_id
_entity_poly.type
_entity_poly.pdbx_seq_one_letter_code
_entity_poly.pdbx_strand_id
1 'polypeptide(L)' 'MKNITVSLDDETYRRARMVAAERDTSVSALVKRFLIDLASEETETERLKRQERELRERITDFDASDRLSRADVHRRGA' A
#
# COMPACT_ATOMS: atom_id res chain seq x y z
N MET A 1 -6.44 -20.31 18.98
CA MET A 1 -6.52 -20.00 17.53
C MET A 1 -7.99 -19.88 17.15
N LYS A 2 -8.35 -18.93 16.28
CA LYS A 2 -9.72 -18.82 15.75
C LYS A 2 -9.75 -19.42 14.34
N ASN A 3 -10.79 -20.20 14.04
CA ASN A 3 -10.98 -20.79 12.73
C ASN A 3 -11.95 -19.92 11.92
N ILE A 4 -11.68 -19.78 10.63
CA ILE A 4 -12.57 -19.09 9.68
C ILE A 4 -12.98 -20.09 8.59
N THR A 5 -14.25 -20.10 8.25
CA THR A 5 -14.78 -20.85 7.10
C THR A 5 -15.08 -19.86 5.99
N VAL A 6 -14.53 -20.08 4.80
CA VAL A 6 -14.71 -19.21 3.64
C VAL A 6 -15.22 -20.07 2.49
N SER A 7 -16.34 -19.66 1.89
CA SER A 7 -16.85 -20.27 0.66
C SER A 7 -16.14 -19.64 -0.54
N LEU A 8 -15.58 -20.48 -1.40
CA LEU A 8 -14.92 -20.08 -2.65
C LEU A 8 -15.61 -20.77 -3.81
N ASP A 9 -15.66 -20.14 -4.97
CA ASP A 9 -16.04 -20.81 -6.20
C ASP A 9 -14.97 -21.83 -6.63
N ASP A 10 -15.38 -22.82 -7.43
CA ASP A 10 -14.53 -23.92 -7.86
C ASP A 10 -13.29 -23.46 -8.64
N GLU A 11 -13.42 -22.38 -9.42
CA GLU A 11 -12.31 -21.85 -10.23
C GLU A 11 -11.26 -21.19 -9.33
N THR A 12 -11.69 -20.33 -8.41
CA THR A 12 -10.82 -19.69 -7.42
C THR A 12 -10.13 -20.73 -6.56
N TYR A 13 -10.84 -21.75 -6.08
CA TYR A 13 -10.24 -22.83 -5.30
C TYR A 13 -9.19 -23.60 -6.09
N ARG A 14 -9.48 -23.93 -7.36
CA ARG A 14 -8.53 -24.63 -8.25
C ARG A 14 -7.26 -23.80 -8.47
N ARG A 15 -7.40 -22.52 -8.77
CA ARG A 15 -6.26 -21.60 -8.97
C ARG A 15 -5.44 -21.45 -7.70
N ALA A 16 -6.08 -21.24 -6.56
CA ALA A 16 -5.40 -21.16 -5.27
C ALA A 16 -4.61 -22.43 -4.95
N ARG A 17 -5.17 -23.61 -5.27
CA ARG A 17 -4.48 -24.90 -5.08
C ARG A 17 -3.26 -25.07 -5.98
N MET A 18 -3.34 -24.63 -7.24
CA MET A 18 -2.18 -24.66 -8.15
C MET A 18 -1.04 -23.77 -7.64
N VAL A 19 -1.37 -22.53 -7.22
CA VAL A 19 -0.39 -21.59 -6.66
C VAL A 19 0.20 -22.10 -5.34
N ALA A 20 -0.62 -22.74 -4.51
CA ALA A 20 -0.17 -23.34 -3.26
C ALA A 20 0.84 -24.47 -3.52
N ALA A 21 0.56 -25.33 -4.49
CA ALA A 21 1.46 -26.41 -4.90
C ALA A 21 2.77 -25.88 -5.50
N GLU A 22 2.72 -24.86 -6.35
CA GLU A 22 3.92 -24.23 -6.94
C GLU A 22 4.84 -23.61 -5.88
N ARG A 23 4.28 -23.17 -4.76
CA ARG A 23 5.01 -22.52 -3.66
C ARG A 23 5.27 -23.45 -2.47
N ASP A 24 5.11 -24.76 -2.63
CA ASP A 24 5.25 -25.78 -1.58
C ASP A 24 4.51 -25.42 -0.28
N THR A 25 3.29 -24.89 -0.42
CA THR A 25 2.49 -24.38 0.69
C THR A 25 1.03 -24.85 0.60
N SER A 26 0.23 -24.52 1.60
CA SER A 26 -1.21 -24.84 1.63
C SER A 26 -2.06 -23.61 1.30
N VAL A 27 -3.28 -23.84 0.82
CA VAL A 27 -4.26 -22.75 0.59
C VAL A 27 -4.51 -21.97 1.88
N SER A 28 -4.60 -22.64 3.03
CA SER A 28 -4.75 -21.98 4.34
C SER A 28 -3.54 -21.12 4.70
N ALA A 29 -2.33 -21.53 4.34
CA ALA A 29 -1.12 -20.72 4.54
C ALA A 29 -1.08 -19.50 3.62
N LEU A 30 -1.55 -19.63 2.37
CA LEU A 30 -1.73 -18.48 1.46
C LEU A 30 -2.74 -17.48 2.02
N VAL A 31 -3.90 -17.95 2.49
CA VAL A 31 -4.93 -17.08 3.10
C VAL A 31 -4.38 -16.40 4.35
N LYS A 32 -3.66 -17.13 5.21
CA LYS A 32 -3.02 -16.55 6.39
C LYS A 32 -2.05 -15.43 6.01
N ARG A 33 -1.19 -15.66 5.02
CA ARG A 33 -0.22 -14.67 4.56
C ARG A 33 -0.91 -13.45 3.97
N PHE A 34 -1.91 -13.65 3.11
CA PHE A 34 -2.70 -12.57 2.54
C PHE A 34 -3.35 -11.68 3.61
N LEU A 35 -3.93 -12.28 4.66
CA LEU A 35 -4.53 -11.50 5.76
C LEU A 35 -3.48 -10.73 6.58
N ILE A 36 -2.28 -11.29 6.76
CA ILE A 36 -1.16 -10.59 7.43
C ILE A 36 -0.69 -9.42 6.59
N ASP A 37 -0.50 -9.63 5.28
CA ASP A 37 -0.04 -8.61 4.35
C ASP A 37 -1.08 -7.47 4.26
N LEU A 38 -2.37 -7.81 4.17
CA LEU A 38 -3.47 -6.83 4.17
C LEU A 38 -3.51 -5.98 5.45
N ALA A 39 -3.36 -6.61 6.63
CA ALA A 39 -3.29 -5.86 7.89
C ALA A 39 -2.02 -4.99 7.97
N SER A 40 -0.92 -5.44 7.38
CA SER A 40 0.35 -4.71 7.35
C SER A 40 0.28 -3.49 6.43
N GLU A 41 -0.35 -3.60 5.26
CA GLU A 41 -0.57 -2.47 4.34
C GLU A 41 -1.39 -1.36 4.99
N GLU A 42 -2.42 -1.71 5.77
CA GLU A 42 -3.20 -0.76 6.55
C GLU A 42 -2.32 -0.03 7.58
N THR A 43 -1.44 -0.76 8.29
CA THR A 43 -0.50 -0.14 9.24
C THR A 43 0.57 0.72 8.57
N GLU A 44 1.03 0.34 7.38
CA GLU A 44 2.03 1.07 6.62
C GLU A 44 1.44 2.38 6.09
N THR A 45 0.21 2.33 5.60
CA THR A 45 -0.54 3.53 5.18
C THR A 45 -0.71 4.50 6.35
N GLU A 46 -1.11 4.01 7.53
CA GLU A 46 -1.22 4.84 8.72
C GLU A 46 0.14 5.36 9.22
N ARG A 47 1.21 4.56 9.09
CA ARG A 47 2.59 5.01 9.36
C ARG A 47 3.02 6.13 8.43
N LEU A 48 2.76 5.99 7.13
CA LEU A 48 3.09 6.99 6.12
C LEU A 48 2.30 8.29 6.32
N LYS A 49 1.00 8.20 6.65
CA LYS A 49 0.19 9.38 7.01
C LYS A 49 0.75 10.12 8.21
N ARG A 50 1.25 9.40 9.23
CA ARG A 50 1.89 10.02 10.39
C ARG A 50 3.18 10.74 10.02
N GLN A 51 4.04 10.08 9.24
CA GLN A 51 5.29 10.68 8.76
C GLN A 51 5.06 11.90 7.88
N GLU A 52 4.03 11.86 7.03
CA GLU A 52 3.63 12.99 6.19
C GLU A 52 3.20 14.19 7.03
N ARG A 53 2.39 13.95 8.07
CA ARG A 53 1.99 14.98 9.03
C ARG A 53 3.19 15.59 9.75
N GLU A 54 4.08 14.76 10.31
CA GLU A 54 5.31 15.23 10.96
C GLU A 54 6.21 16.01 10.00
N LEU A 55 6.29 15.61 8.73
CA LEU A 55 7.06 16.32 7.73
C LEU A 55 6.43 17.66 7.35
N ARG A 56 5.10 17.72 7.24
CA ARG A 56 4.36 18.98 7.02
C ARG A 56 4.47 19.94 8.19
N GLU A 57 4.38 19.46 9.43
CA GLU A 57 4.52 20.29 10.63
C GLU A 57 5.92 20.92 10.74
N ARG A 58 6.96 20.26 10.19
CA ARG A 58 8.31 20.84 10.10
C ARG A 58 8.43 21.95 9.05
N ILE A 59 7.49 22.08 8.13
CA ILE A 59 7.47 23.17 7.15
C ILE A 59 6.79 24.36 7.82
N THR A 60 7.58 25.19 8.48
CA THR A 60 7.10 26.38 9.20
C THR A 60 6.96 27.60 8.30
N ASP A 61 7.80 27.70 7.26
CA ASP A 61 7.75 28.73 6.24
C ASP A 61 7.89 28.09 4.86
N PHE A 62 6.88 28.30 4.03
CA PHE A 62 6.86 27.87 2.64
C PHE A 62 6.18 28.96 1.82
N ASP A 63 6.95 29.64 0.98
CA ASP A 63 6.41 30.54 -0.03
C ASP A 63 6.61 29.92 -1.42
N ALA A 64 5.50 29.76 -2.15
CA ALA A 64 5.55 29.27 -3.52
C ALA A 64 6.34 30.21 -4.45
N SER A 65 6.41 31.50 -4.11
CA SER A 65 7.13 32.51 -4.89
C SER A 65 8.66 32.40 -4.79
N ASP A 66 9.19 31.71 -3.77
CA ASP A 66 10.63 31.40 -3.64
C ASP A 66 11.11 30.37 -4.66
N ARG A 67 10.21 29.55 -5.23
CA ARG A 67 10.60 28.45 -6.13
C ARG A 67 10.87 28.90 -7.55
N LEU A 68 10.09 29.83 -8.08
CA LEU A 68 10.24 30.36 -9.42
C LEU A 68 9.45 31.66 -9.52
N SER A 69 10.10 32.74 -9.97
CA SER A 69 9.38 33.97 -10.25
C SER A 69 8.39 33.74 -11.40
N ARG A 70 7.30 34.52 -11.43
CA ARG A 70 6.32 34.48 -12.53
C ARG A 70 6.99 34.62 -13.90
N ALA A 71 8.03 35.45 -13.99
CA ALA A 71 8.81 35.64 -15.22
C ALA A 71 9.57 34.39 -15.65
N ASP A 72 10.17 33.65 -14.70
CA ASP A 72 10.90 32.42 -14.97
C ASP A 72 9.96 31.27 -15.37
N VAL A 73 8.72 31.25 -14.85
CA VAL A 73 7.68 30.29 -15.28
C VAL A 73 7.32 30.52 -16.74
N HIS A 74 7.09 31.77 -17.14
CA HIS A 74 6.76 32.12 -18.53
C HIS A 74 7.91 31.79 -19.51
N ARG A 75 9.17 31.82 -19.05
CA ARG A 75 10.34 31.51 -19.88
C ARG A 75 10.52 30.01 -20.18
N ARG A 76 9.99 29.11 -19.33
CA ARG A 76 10.11 27.65 -19.53
C ARG A 76 9.20 27.07 -20.61
N GLY A 77 8.14 27.78 -20.98
CA GLY A 77 7.17 27.35 -21.99
C GLY A 77 7.38 27.95 -23.38
N ALA A 78 8.49 28.68 -23.59
CA ALA A 78 8.90 29.27 -24.87
C ALA A 78 10.09 28.48 -25.44
#